data_AF-S8EU82-F1
#
_entry.id   AF-S8EU82-F1
#
_cell.length_a   1.000
_cell.length_b   1.000
_cell.length_c   1.000
_cell.angle_alpha   90.00
_cell.angle_beta   90.00
_cell.angle_gamma   90.00
#
_symmetry.space_group_name_H-M   'P 1'
#
loop_
_entity.id
_entity.type
_entity.pdbx_description
1 polymer ?
#
loop_
_entity_poly.entity_id
_entity_poly.type
_entity_poly.pdbx_seq_one_letter_code
_entity_poly.pdbx_strand_id
1 'polypeptide(L)' 'MRSMGIPEKVVTWIQRKMEGHKTRLTFDDFTSALFEIISGLDQGCTLSVLLYKIYNQLLLVHAEHCRI' A
#
# COMPACT_ATOMS: atom_id res chain seq x y z
N MET A 1 -9.10 6.90 1.08
CA MET A 1 -9.09 6.90 2.56
C MET A 1 -9.86 8.07 3.15
N ARG A 2 -9.43 9.33 2.98
CA ARG A 2 -10.18 10.51 3.49
C ARG A 2 -11.61 10.58 2.94
N SER A 3 -11.77 10.39 1.63
CA SER A 3 -13.08 10.30 0.97
C SER A 3 -13.97 9.16 1.45
N MET A 4 -13.40 8.16 2.14
CA MET A 4 -14.13 7.01 2.68
C MET A 4 -14.53 7.23 4.15
N GLY A 5 -14.31 8.43 4.70
CA GLY A 5 -14.63 8.76 6.09
C GLY A 5 -13.67 8.19 7.14
N ILE A 6 -12.50 7.68 6.72
CA ILE A 6 -11.49 7.17 7.68
C ILE A 6 -10.94 8.35 8.52
N PRO A 7 -10.86 8.22 9.86
CA PRO A 7 -10.43 9.32 10.73
C PRO A 7 -9.05 9.89 10.35
N GLU A 8 -8.91 11.22 10.37
CA GLU A 8 -7.68 11.91 9.95
C GLU A 8 -6.44 11.46 10.73
N LYS A 9 -6.60 11.12 12.01
CA LYS A 9 -5.51 10.57 12.84
C LYS A 9 -4.97 9.25 12.28
N VAL A 10 -5.86 8.38 11.79
CA VAL A 10 -5.48 7.11 11.16
C VAL A 10 -4.80 7.38 9.82
N VAL A 11 -5.36 8.26 8.99
CA VAL A 11 -4.77 8.63 7.70
C VAL A 11 -3.36 9.20 7.87
N THR A 12 -3.19 10.15 8.79
CA THR A 12 -1.90 10.78 9.10
C THR A 12 -0.89 9.75 9.61
N TRP A 13 -1.33 8.83 10.48
CA TRP A 13 -0.46 7.77 10.98
C TRP A 13 0.02 6.84 9.85
N ILE A 14 -0.88 6.45 8.94
CA ILE A 14 -0.52 5.61 7.78
C ILE A 14 0.45 6.35 6.84
N GLN A 15 0.20 7.62 6.56
CA GLN A 15 1.10 8.43 5.73
C GLN A 15 2.51 8.45 6.31
N ARG A 16 2.65 8.78 7.60
CA ARG A 16 3.95 8.74 8.30
C ARG A 16 4.57 7.36 8.33
N LYS A 17 3.75 6.31 8.51
CA LYS A 17 4.22 4.93 8.51
C LYS A 17 4.80 4.53 7.16
N MET A 18 4.37 5.14 6.05
CA MET A 18 4.79 4.84 4.67
C MET A 18 5.94 5.72 4.18
N GLU A 19 6.29 6.79 4.91
CA GLU A 19 7.34 7.74 4.53
C GLU A 19 8.75 7.18 4.77
N GLY A 20 9.69 7.53 3.87
CA GLY A 20 11.12 7.27 4.05
C GLY A 20 11.53 5.81 3.96
N HIS A 21 10.70 4.96 3.37
CA HIS A 21 10.99 3.54 3.21
C HIS A 21 12.14 3.31 2.25
N LYS A 22 13.10 2.51 2.68
CA LYS A 22 14.21 2.04 1.84
C LYS A 22 14.27 0.54 1.89
N THR A 23 14.58 -0.08 0.77
CA THR A 23 14.65 -1.53 0.65
C THR A 23 15.83 -1.99 -0.17
N ARG A 24 16.12 -3.29 -0.07
CA ARG A 24 17.00 -4.03 -0.97
C ARG A 24 16.17 -5.13 -1.60
N LEU A 25 16.38 -5.35 -2.89
CA LEU A 25 15.84 -6.50 -3.58
C LEU A 25 16.87 -7.62 -3.52
N THR A 26 16.46 -8.79 -3.05
CA THR A 26 17.28 -9.99 -2.98
C THR A 26 16.60 -11.10 -3.77
N PHE A 27 17.33 -11.65 -4.74
CA PHE A 27 16.90 -12.78 -5.57
C PHE A 27 18.10 -13.70 -5.77
N ASP A 28 17.96 -14.99 -5.48
CA ASP A 28 19.02 -16.00 -5.60
C ASP A 28 20.37 -15.53 -5.02
N ASP A 29 21.35 -15.22 -5.87
CA ASP A 29 22.70 -14.75 -5.52
C ASP A 29 22.89 -13.22 -5.71
N PHE A 30 21.84 -12.50 -6.12
CA PHE A 30 21.84 -11.05 -6.30
C PHE A 30 21.21 -10.32 -5.11
N THR A 31 21.85 -9.23 -4.68
CA THR A 31 21.26 -8.26 -3.76
C THR A 31 21.52 -6.85 -4.26
N SER A 32 20.46 -6.05 -4.38
CA SER A 32 20.56 -4.68 -4.87
C SER A 32 21.24 -3.75 -3.86
N ALA A 33 21.69 -2.58 -4.35
CA ALA A 33 21.93 -1.44 -3.49
C ALA A 33 20.66 -1.05 -2.71
N LEU A 34 20.83 -0.35 -1.60
CA LEU A 34 19.71 0.21 -0.85
C LEU A 34 19.11 1.36 -1.68
N PHE A 35 17.80 1.31 -1.94
CA PHE A 35 17.09 2.37 -2.66
C PHE A 35 15.79 2.74 -1.96
N GLU A 36 15.28 3.95 -2.26
CA GLU A 36 14.04 4.46 -1.70
C GLU A 36 12.81 3.93 -2.45
N ILE A 37 11.79 3.53 -1.69
CA ILE A 37 10.49 3.14 -2.24
C ILE A 37 9.67 4.41 -2.45
N ILE A 38 9.51 4.82 -3.71
CA ILE A 38 8.75 6.02 -4.09
C ILE A 38 7.24 5.74 -4.01
N SER A 39 6.82 4.51 -4.29
CA SER A 39 5.42 4.10 -4.24
C SER A 39 5.28 2.59 -4.02
N GLY A 40 4.15 2.19 -3.48
CA GLY A 40 3.82 0.79 -3.22
C GLY A 40 3.55 0.52 -1.75
N LEU A 41 3.37 -0.76 -1.45
CA LEU A 41 3.14 -1.27 -0.10
C LEU A 41 4.18 -2.35 0.19
N ASP A 42 4.56 -2.49 1.46
CA ASP A 42 5.52 -3.51 1.90
C ASP A 42 4.96 -4.92 1.61
N GLN A 43 5.71 -5.73 0.85
CA GLN A 43 5.35 -7.12 0.62
C GLN A 43 5.52 -7.93 1.91
N GLY A 44 4.61 -8.88 2.16
CA GLY A 44 4.62 -9.71 3.38
C GLY A 44 4.11 -9.00 4.65
N CYS A 45 3.79 -7.71 4.59
CA CYS A 45 3.24 -6.97 5.72
C CYS A 45 1.71 -7.13 5.80
N THR A 46 1.18 -7.56 6.95
CA THR A 46 -0.26 -7.74 7.17
C THR A 46 -1.05 -6.45 6.94
N LEU A 47 -0.50 -5.31 7.34
CA LEU A 47 -1.15 -4.01 7.14
C LEU A 47 -1.29 -3.68 5.64
N SER A 48 -0.29 -4.03 4.82
CA SER A 48 -0.31 -3.81 3.37
C SER A 48 -1.50 -4.50 2.71
N VAL A 49 -1.89 -5.70 3.15
CA VAL A 49 -3.06 -6.41 2.61
C VAL A 49 -4.34 -5.61 2.83
N LEU A 50 -4.51 -5.01 4.00
CA LEU A 50 -5.66 -4.16 4.30
C LEU A 50 -5.61 -2.85 3.49
N LEU A 51 -4.46 -2.19 3.45
CA LEU A 51 -4.28 -0.94 2.70
C LEU A 51 -4.54 -1.13 1.21
N TYR A 52 -4.11 -2.26 0.65
CA TYR A 52 -4.39 -2.62 -0.74
C TYR A 52 -5.90 -2.72 -1.00
N LYS A 53 -6.65 -3.38 -0.11
CA LYS A 53 -8.12 -3.49 -0.23
C LYS A 53 -8.79 -2.12 -0.15
N ILE A 54 -8.37 -1.28 0.79
CA ILE A 54 -8.92 0.07 0.97
C ILE A 54 -8.64 0.94 -0.27
N TYR A 55 -7.43 0.87 -0.82
CA TYR A 55 -7.07 1.62 -2.04
C TYR A 55 -7.91 1.18 -3.24
N ASN A 56 -8.11 -0.13 -3.41
CA ASN A 56 -8.83 -0.70 -4.55
C ASN A 56 -10.34 -0.78 -4.36
N GLN A 57 -10.90 -0.37 -3.21
CA GLN A 57 -12.31 -0.54 -2.91
C GLN A 57 -13.23 0.11 -3.97
N LEU A 58 -12.84 1.27 -4.51
CA LEU A 58 -13.61 1.92 -5.57
C LEU A 58 -13.63 1.07 -6.85
N LEU A 59 -12.48 0.54 -7.26
CA LEU A 59 -12.38 -0.34 -8.43
C LEU A 59 -13.17 -1.63 -8.24
N LEU A 60 -13.12 -2.21 -7.03
CA LEU A 60 -13.87 -3.42 -6.70
C LEU A 60 -15.39 -3.19 -6.73
N VAL A 61 -15.87 -2.07 -6.17
CA VAL A 61 -17.30 -1.72 -6.21
C VAL A 61 -17.77 -1.51 -7.66
N HIS A 62 -16.98 -0.87 -8.51
CA HIS A 62 -17.32 -0.71 -9.93
C HIS A 62 -17.26 -2.03 -10.70
N ALA A 63 -16.27 -2.88 -10.42
CA ALA A 63 -16.13 -4.18 -11.06
C ALA A 63 -17.29 -5.13 -10.71
N GLU A 64 -17.81 -5.07 -9.48
CA GLU A 64 -19.01 -5.81 -9.09
C GLU A 64 -20.29 -5.28 -9.75
N HIS A 65 -20.36 -3.98 -10.01
CA HIS A 65 -21.48 -3.37 -10.73
C HIS A 65 -21.45 -3.66 -12.24
N CYS A 66 -20.26 -3.88 -12.82
CA CYS A 66 -20.05 -4.22 -14.23
C CYS A 66 -19.99 -5.74 -14.51
N ARG A 67 -20.36 -6.59 -13.56
CA ARG A 67 -20.56 -8.03 -13.82
C ARG A 67 -21.81 -8.21 -14.71
N ILE A 68 -21.57 -8.25 -16.02
CA ILE A 68 -22.46 -8.79 -17.06
C ILE A 68 -22.31 -10.31 -17.09
#